data_AF-A0A349A2S7-F1
#
_entry.id   AF-A0A349A2S7-F1
#
_cell.length_a   1.000
_cell.length_b   1.000
_cell.length_c   1.000
_cell.angle_alpha   90.00
_cell.angle_beta   90.00
_cell.angle_gamma   90.00
#
_symmetry.space_group_name_H-M   'P 1'
#
loop_
_entity.id
_entity.type
_entity.pdbx_description
1 polymer ?
#
loop_
_entity_poly.entity_id
_entity_poly.type
_entity_poly.pdbx_seq_one_letter_code
_entity_poly.pdbx_strand_id
1 'polypeptide(L)' 'MIYNEEFETLPREVLEALQFKRLQQVLQRVYHTVGFYRRTFDAAGVKPDDIKTLADLSRLPFTS' A
#
# COMPACT_ATOMS: atom_id res chain seq x y z
N MET A 1 23.91 -13.27 8.58
CA MET A 1 23.08 -14.48 8.33
C MET A 1 21.73 -13.99 7.88
N ILE A 2 21.18 -14.54 6.80
CA ILE A 2 19.84 -14.24 6.29
C ILE A 2 18.82 -14.98 7.18
N TYR A 3 17.80 -14.29 7.70
CA TYR A 3 16.82 -14.87 8.62
C TYR A 3 15.67 -15.55 7.87
N ASN A 4 15.27 -14.96 6.74
CA ASN A 4 14.22 -15.43 5.85
C ASN A 4 14.70 -15.35 4.39
N GLU A 5 15.31 -16.43 3.92
CA GLU A 5 15.89 -16.53 2.59
C GLU A 5 14.88 -16.25 1.47
N GLU A 6 13.65 -16.73 1.63
CA GLU A 6 12.59 -16.55 0.65
C GLU A 6 12.27 -15.09 0.38
N PHE A 7 12.13 -14.23 1.40
CA PHE A 7 11.77 -12.82 1.21
C PHE A 7 12.97 -11.88 1.10
N GLU A 8 14.09 -12.20 1.76
CA GLU A 8 15.28 -11.34 1.77
C GLU A 8 16.09 -11.42 0.48
N THR A 9 15.89 -12.47 -0.33
CA THR A 9 16.63 -12.67 -1.60
C THR A 9 15.78 -12.53 -2.85
N LEU A 10 14.52 -12.08 -2.73
CA LEU A 10 13.63 -11.94 -3.88
C LEU A 10 14.22 -11.03 -4.96
N PRO A 11 14.05 -11.38 -6.25
CA PRO A 11 14.27 -10.45 -7.34
C PRO A 11 13.43 -9.18 -7.14
N ARG A 12 13.99 -8.03 -7.54
CA ARG A 12 13.36 -6.71 -7.33
C ARG A 12 11.92 -6.65 -7.84
N GLU A 13 11.68 -7.14 -9.05
CA GLU A 13 10.35 -7.14 -9.68
C GLU A 13 9.32 -7.96 -8.90
N VAL A 14 9.75 -9.12 -8.36
CA VAL A 14 8.88 -9.99 -7.56
C VAL A 14 8.56 -9.33 -6.22
N LEU A 15 9.55 -8.68 -5.60
CA LEU A 15 9.36 -7.93 -4.36
C LEU A 15 8.38 -6.77 -4.55
N GLU A 16 8.50 -6.02 -5.64
CA GLU A 16 7.61 -4.90 -5.96
C GLU A 16 6.17 -5.36 -6.23
N ALA A 17 5.98 -6.46 -6.97
CA ALA A 17 4.67 -7.05 -7.17
C ALA A 17 4.03 -7.50 -5.84
N LEU A 18 4.82 -8.11 -4.95
CA LEU A 18 4.36 -8.51 -3.62
C LEU A 18 4.00 -7.30 -2.75
N GLN A 19 4.84 -6.26 -2.75
CA GLN A 19 4.58 -5.00 -2.06
C GLN A 19 3.28 -4.35 -2.54
N PHE A 20 3.08 -4.27 -3.86
CA PHE A 20 1.88 -3.69 -4.45
C PHE A 20 0.62 -4.46 -4.07
N LYS A 21 0.65 -5.80 -4.15
CA LYS A 21 -0.47 -6.66 -3.73
C LYS A 21 -0.84 -6.44 -2.27
N ARG A 22 0.16 -6.39 -1.38
CA ARG A 22 -0.07 -6.17 0.05
C ARG A 22 -0.56 -4.75 0.33
N LEU A 23 -0.03 -3.75 -0.37
CA LEU A 23 -0.47 -2.37 -0.27
C LEU A 23 -1.97 -2.26 -0.61
N GLN A 24 -2.42 -2.80 -1.74
CA GLN A 24 -3.84 -2.77 -2.10
C GLN A 24 -4.74 -3.40 -1.04
N GLN A 25 -4.36 -4.56 -0.50
CA GLN A 25 -5.10 -5.21 0.58
C GLN A 25 -5.21 -4.34 1.83
N VAL A 26 -4.12 -3.68 2.22
CA VAL A 26 -4.09 -2.78 3.37
C VAL A 26 -4.96 -1.55 3.12
N LEU A 27 -4.84 -0.92 1.94
CA LEU A 27 -5.63 0.27 1.60
C LEU A 27 -7.13 -0.02 1.61
N GLN A 28 -7.56 -1.13 1.01
CA GLN A 28 -8.96 -1.56 1.05
C GLN A 28 -9.41 -1.75 2.49
N ARG A 29 -8.65 -2.52 3.27
CA ARG A 29 -8.99 -2.80 4.67
C ARG A 29 -9.13 -1.51 5.48
N VAL A 30 -8.10 -0.65 5.49
CA VAL A 30 -8.09 0.53 6.35
C VAL A 30 -9.12 1.58 5.94
N TYR A 31 -9.42 1.71 4.65
CA TYR A 31 -10.45 2.61 4.16
C TYR A 31 -11.85 2.19 4.63
N HIS A 32 -12.13 0.88 4.67
CA HIS A 32 -13.44 0.36 5.08
C HIS A 32 -13.59 0.19 6.59
N THR A 33 -12.52 -0.07 7.34
CA THR A 33 -12.61 -0.40 8.77
C THR A 33 -12.16 0.72 9.71
N VAL A 34 -11.42 1.72 9.22
CA VAL A 34 -10.84 2.78 10.06
C VAL A 34 -11.31 4.16 9.59
N GLY A 35 -12.16 4.79 10.40
CA GLY A 35 -12.74 6.09 10.07
C GLY A 35 -11.72 7.21 9.86
N PHE A 36 -10.55 7.13 10.51
CA PHE A 36 -9.45 8.07 10.27
C PHE A 36 -8.98 8.01 8.81
N TYR A 37 -8.54 6.84 8.33
CA TYR A 37 -8.04 6.67 6.96
C TYR A 37 -9.10 6.97 5.91
N ARG A 38 -10.36 6.58 6.15
CA ARG A 38 -11.47 6.96 5.26
C ARG A 38 -11.57 8.47 5.09
N ARG A 39 -11.60 9.23 6.18
CA ARG A 39 -11.70 10.70 6.13
C ARG A 39 -10.48 11.33 5.48
N THR A 40 -9.27 10.86 5.80
CA THR A 40 -8.03 11.41 5.24
C THR A 40 -7.94 11.15 3.73
N PHE A 41 -8.30 9.95 3.28
CA PHE A 41 -8.30 9.60 1.85
C PHE A 41 -9.40 10.35 1.09
N ASP A 42 -10.60 10.45 1.67
CA ASP A 42 -11.70 11.22 1.10
C ASP A 42 -11.35 12.71 0.97
N ALA A 43 -10.69 13.31 1.97
CA ALA A 43 -10.23 14.69 1.93
C ALA A 43 -9.14 14.92 0.88
N ALA A 44 -8.28 13.92 0.65
CA ALA A 44 -7.27 13.94 -0.42
C ALA A 44 -7.85 13.61 -1.81
N GLY A 45 -9.13 13.22 -1.90
CA GLY A 45 -9.77 12.85 -3.15
C GLY A 45 -9.24 11.54 -3.76
N VAL A 46 -8.73 10.62 -2.95
CA VAL A 46 -8.14 9.35 -3.39
C VAL A 46 -8.94 8.18 -2.84
N LYS A 47 -9.24 7.19 -3.68
CA LYS A 47 -9.81 5.90 -3.31
C LYS A 47 -8.76 4.80 -3.42
N PRO A 48 -8.89 3.69 -2.66
CA PRO A 48 -7.98 2.54 -2.80
C PRO A 48 -7.85 2.03 -4.23
N ASP A 49 -8.94 2.08 -5.02
CA ASP A 49 -8.96 1.63 -6.40
C ASP A 49 -8.18 2.56 -7.35
N ASP A 50 -7.87 3.79 -6.96
CA ASP A 50 -7.09 4.72 -7.77
C ASP A 50 -5.59 4.39 -7.77
N ILE A 51 -5.13 3.54 -6.84
CA ILE A 51 -3.73 3.13 -6.70
C ILE A 51 -3.51 1.88 -7.58
N LYS A 52 -2.90 2.08 -8.76
CA LYS A 52 -2.68 1.03 -9.76
C LYS A 52 -1.22 0.55 -9.84
N THR A 53 -0.31 1.33 -9.29
CA THR A 53 1.13 1.07 -9.28
C THR A 53 1.75 1.49 -7.93
N LEU A 54 2.99 1.08 -7.67
CA LEU A 54 3.73 1.58 -6.50
C LEU A 54 4.01 3.09 -6.59
N ALA A 55 4.09 3.69 -7.78
CA ALA A 55 4.32 5.13 -7.93
C ALA A 55 3.12 5.97 -7.41
N ASP A 56 1.92 5.40 -7.44
CA ASP A 56 0.69 6.05 -6.96
C ASP A 56 0.68 6.24 -5.43
N LEU A 57 1.60 5.62 -4.67
CA LEU A 57 1.79 5.88 -3.24
C LEU A 57 1.94 7.38 -2.93
N SER A 58 2.55 8.13 -3.84
CA SER A 58 2.73 9.59 -3.73
C SER A 58 1.42 10.38 -3.67
N ARG A 59 0.30 9.78 -4.11
CA ARG A 59 -1.04 10.38 -4.05
C ARG A 59 -1.67 10.24 -2.66
N LEU A 60 -1.18 9.33 -1.83
CA LEU A 60 -1.69 9.13 -0.48
C LEU A 60 -1.12 10.21 0.45
N PRO A 61 -1.96 10.81 1.31
CA PRO A 61 -1.49 11.78 2.30
C PRO A 61 -0.61 11.10 3.36
N PHE A 62 0.39 11.82 3.87
CA PHE A 62 1.12 11.39 5.06
C PHE A 62 0.22 11.45 6.30
N THR A 63 0.47 10.56 7.24
CA THR A 63 -0.22 10.55 8.54
C THR A 63 0.42 11.57 9.47
N SER A 64 -0.39 12.43 10.10
CA SER A 64 0.00 13.34 11.18
C SER A 64 0.01 12.68 12.55
#